data_AF-A0A937GD87-F1
#
_entry.id   AF-A0A937GD87-F1
#
_cell.length_a   1.000
_cell.length_b   1.000
_cell.length_c   1.000
_cell.angle_alpha   90.00
_cell.angle_beta   90.00
_cell.angle_gamma   90.00
#
_symmetry.space_group_name_H-M   'P 1'
#
loop_
_entity.id
_entity.type
_entity.pdbx_description
1 polymer ?
#
loop_
_entity_poly.entity_id
_entity_poly.type
_entity_poly.pdbx_seq_one_letter_code
_entity_poly.pdbx_strand_id
1 'polypeptide(L)' 'LSAGSQVGLFANGFPGSVDFLRHIGQAVERHAPGLTTKLWNKGNASALATTEDLNEISDTCSAVIAAYGH' A
#
# COMPACT_ATOMS: atom_id res chain seq x y z
N LEU A 1 14.88 2.50 -3.83
CA LEU A 1 14.24 3.21 -2.70
C LEU A 1 15.34 3.74 -1.80
N SER A 2 15.23 4.98 -1.35
CA SER A 2 16.20 5.62 -0.44
C SER A 2 15.54 5.93 0.90
N ALA A 3 16.33 6.21 1.93
CA ALA A 3 15.78 6.76 3.16
C ALA A 3 14.96 8.03 2.87
N GLY A 4 13.82 8.17 3.53
CA GLY A 4 12.81 9.21 3.26
C GLY A 4 11.78 8.86 2.19
N SER A 5 11.94 7.75 1.44
CA SER A 5 10.92 7.28 0.50
C SER A 5 9.69 6.69 1.21
N GLN A 6 8.52 6.89 0.62
CA GLN A 6 7.27 6.27 1.05
C GLN A 6 6.91 5.09 0.15
N VAL A 7 6.50 3.98 0.76
CA VAL A 7 5.96 2.79 0.08
C VAL A 7 4.46 2.74 0.32
N GLY A 8 3.70 2.74 -0.77
CA GLY A 8 2.25 2.59 -0.73
C GLY A 8 1.83 1.15 -0.54
N LEU A 9 0.82 0.92 0.30
CA LEU A 9 0.21 -0.38 0.55
C LEU A 9 -1.25 -0.29 0.10
N PHE A 10 -1.62 -1.01 -0.96
CA PHE A 10 -2.95 -0.88 -1.54
C PHE A 10 -3.78 -2.15 -1.40
N ALA A 11 -4.73 -2.12 -0.45
CA ALA A 11 -5.66 -3.21 -0.19
C ALA A 11 -6.75 -3.23 -1.27
N ASN A 12 -6.95 -4.39 -1.88
CA ASN A 12 -7.87 -4.57 -3.00
C ASN A 12 -9.34 -4.72 -2.58
N GLY A 13 -9.65 -4.79 -1.28
CA GLY A 13 -11.02 -4.97 -0.77
C GLY A 13 -11.45 -6.43 -0.56
N PHE A 14 -10.58 -7.41 -0.77
CA PHE A 14 -10.83 -8.78 -0.30
C PHE A 14 -10.66 -8.89 1.22
N PRO A 15 -11.39 -9.81 1.89
CA PRO A 15 -11.20 -10.07 3.31
C PRO A 15 -9.73 -10.33 3.66
N GLY A 16 -9.23 -9.67 4.71
CA GLY A 16 -7.85 -9.83 5.18
C GLY A 16 -6.78 -9.06 4.41
N SER A 17 -7.09 -8.45 3.25
CA SER A 17 -6.11 -7.68 2.47
C SER A 17 -5.47 -6.53 3.26
N VAL A 18 -6.26 -5.84 4.09
CA VAL A 18 -5.77 -4.76 4.98
C VAL A 18 -4.82 -5.30 6.05
N ASP A 19 -5.18 -6.40 6.72
CA ASP A 19 -4.38 -6.95 7.80
C ASP A 19 -3.10 -7.60 7.31
N PHE A 20 -3.14 -8.23 6.14
CA PHE A 20 -1.98 -8.70 5.41
C PHE A 20 -1.03 -7.54 5.10
N LEU A 21 -1.54 -6.47 4.49
CA LEU A 21 -0.70 -5.32 4.15
C LEU A 21 -0.17 -4.57 5.36
N ARG A 22 -0.92 -4.52 6.47
CA ARG A 22 -0.39 -3.99 7.75
C ARG A 22 0.82 -4.79 8.22
N HIS A 23 0.78 -6.12 8.14
CA HIS A 23 1.94 -6.96 8.49
C HIS A 23 3.13 -6.70 7.58
N ILE A 24 2.88 -6.56 6.26
CA ILE A 24 3.92 -6.21 5.29
C ILE A 24 4.51 -4.83 5.60
N GLY A 25 3.68 -3.82 5.88
CA GLY A 25 4.15 -2.48 6.21
C GLY A 25 5.07 -2.45 7.42
N GLN A 26 4.68 -3.14 8.49
CA GLN A 26 5.53 -3.30 9.67
C GLN A 26 6.84 -4.02 9.35
N ALA A 27 6.83 -5.01 8.47
CA ALA A 27 8.05 -5.70 8.05
C ALA A 27 8.96 -4.77 7.24
N VAL A 28 8.40 -3.98 6.32
CA VAL A 28 9.15 -2.98 5.54
C VAL A 28 9.87 -2.00 6.47
N GLU A 29 9.15 -1.40 7.41
CA GLU A 29 9.73 -0.40 8.33
C GLU A 29 10.78 -1.01 9.28
N ARG A 30 10.58 -2.27 9.70
CA ARG A 30 11.57 -3.00 10.52
C ARG A 30 12.86 -3.34 9.76
N HIS A 31 12.75 -3.75 8.49
CA HIS A 31 13.88 -4.29 7.72
C HIS A 31 14.55 -3.26 6.80
N ALA A 32 13.89 -2.14 6.52
CA ALA A 32 14.44 -1.04 5.74
C ALA A 32 14.29 0.29 6.50
N PRO A 33 15.13 0.54 7.53
CA PRO A 33 15.08 1.76 8.32
C PRO A 33 15.16 3.01 7.44
N GLY A 34 14.25 3.95 7.66
CA GLY A 34 14.14 5.18 6.89
C GLY A 34 13.11 5.13 5.76
N LEU A 35 12.54 3.96 5.45
CA LEU A 35 11.31 3.89 4.66
C LEU A 35 10.10 4.12 5.57
N THR A 36 9.04 4.71 5.01
CA THR A 36 7.73 4.82 5.65
C THR A 36 6.68 4.15 4.79
N THR A 37 5.60 3.72 5.42
CA THR A 37 4.48 3.10 4.70
C THR A 37 3.18 3.88 4.89
N LYS A 38 2.34 3.88 3.85
CA LYS A 38 0.97 4.42 3.92
C LYS A 38 0.01 3.42 3.29
N LEU A 39 -1.15 3.24 3.93
CA LEU A 39 -2.13 2.23 3.52
C LEU A 39 -3.37 2.90 2.93
N TRP A 40 -3.77 2.42 1.76
CA TRP A 40 -5.03 2.71 1.10
C TRP A 40 -5.90 1.44 1.08
N ASN A 41 -7.19 1.61 1.30
CA ASN A 41 -8.16 0.52 1.26
C ASN A 41 -9.25 0.85 0.25
N LYS A 42 -9.26 0.12 -0.87
CA LYS A 42 -10.29 0.23 -1.91
C LYS A 42 -11.69 -0.11 -1.39
N GLY A 43 -11.79 -0.91 -0.31
CA GLY A 43 -13.04 -1.23 0.39
C GLY A 43 -13.99 -2.18 -0.34
N ASN A 44 -13.88 -2.31 -1.66
CA ASN A 44 -14.74 -3.18 -2.47
C ASN A 44 -13.91 -3.92 -3.51
N ALA A 45 -13.81 -5.26 -3.38
CA ALA A 45 -13.08 -6.14 -4.30
C ALA A 45 -13.49 -5.98 -5.77
N SER A 46 -14.78 -5.76 -6.03
CA SER A 46 -15.36 -5.69 -7.38
C SER A 46 -15.27 -4.31 -8.02
N ALA A 47 -14.94 -3.26 -7.24
CA ALA A 47 -14.75 -1.91 -7.76
C ALA A 47 -13.35 -1.75 -8.36
N LEU A 48 -13.20 -0.86 -9.34
CA LEU A 48 -11.89 -0.37 -9.75
C LEU A 48 -11.32 0.58 -8.68
N ALA A 49 -9.99 0.74 -8.68
CA ALA A 49 -9.36 1.79 -7.89
C ALA A 49 -9.85 3.17 -8.38
N THR A 50 -10.09 4.09 -7.46
CA THR A 50 -10.51 5.43 -7.85
C THR A 50 -9.34 6.21 -8.45
N THR A 51 -9.62 7.14 -9.34
CA THR A 51 -8.58 8.04 -9.87
C THR A 51 -7.94 8.87 -8.76
N GLU A 52 -8.70 9.22 -7.72
CA GLU A 52 -8.19 9.88 -6.51
C GLU A 52 -7.11 9.03 -5.82
N ASP A 53 -7.42 7.75 -5.53
CA ASP A 53 -6.47 6.83 -4.90
C ASP A 53 -5.19 6.69 -5.74
N LEU A 54 -5.36 6.52 -7.06
CA LEU A 54 -4.24 6.33 -7.98
C LEU A 54 -3.33 7.57 -8.05
N ASN A 55 -3.92 8.76 -8.12
CA ASN A 55 -3.17 10.02 -8.16
C ASN A 55 -2.44 10.26 -6.85
N GLU A 56 -3.10 10.08 -5.71
CA GLU A 56 -2.46 10.27 -4.41
C GLU A 56 -1.29 9.30 -4.23
N ILE A 57 -1.46 8.03 -4.63
CA ILE A 57 -0.41 7.03 -4.59
C ILE A 57 0.75 7.42 -5.51
N SER A 58 0.49 7.84 -6.76
CA SER A 58 1.55 8.23 -7.70
C SER A 58 2.32 9.47 -7.26
N ASP A 59 1.65 10.41 -6.60
CA ASP A 59 2.25 11.68 -6.16
C ASP A 59 3.09 11.52 -4.89
N THR A 60 2.72 10.57 -4.03
CA THR A 60 3.32 10.44 -2.69
C THR A 60 4.26 9.26 -2.53
N CYS A 61 4.11 8.20 -3.33
CA CYS A 61 4.83 6.95 -3.13
C CYS A 61 5.93 6.75 -4.17
N SER A 62 7.09 6.26 -3.73
CA SER A 62 8.18 5.85 -4.61
C SER A 62 8.02 4.42 -5.14
N ALA A 63 7.18 3.60 -4.48
CA ALA A 63 6.82 2.24 -4.88
C ALA A 63 5.49 1.84 -4.23
N VAL A 64 4.84 0.81 -4.76
CA VAL A 64 3.55 0.31 -4.27
C VAL A 64 3.59 -1.21 -4.14
N ILE A 65 3.07 -1.73 -3.02
CA ILE A 65 2.74 -3.13 -2.81
C ILE A 65 1.22 -3.24 -2.80
N ALA A 66 0.66 -3.84 -3.86
CA ALA A 66 -0.78 -4.00 -4.00
C ALA A 66 -1.17 -5.46 -3.75
N ALA A 67 -2.23 -5.68 -2.98
CA ALA A 67 -2.73 -7.02 -2.66
C ALA A 67 -3.63 -7.57 -3.78
N TYR A 68 -3.20 -7.54 -5.04
CA TYR A 68 -3.96 -8.06 -6.20
C TYR A 68 -3.44 -9.44 -6.60
N GLY A 69 -3.70 -10.44 -5.76
CA GLY A 69 -3.40 -11.85 -6.02
C GLY A 69 -4.39 -12.72 -5.27
N HIS A 70 -4.64 -13.94 -5.77
CA HIS A 70 -5.50 -14.92 -5.11
C HIS A 70 -4.68 -15.99 -4.39
#